data_AF-A0A940B042-F1
#
_entry.id   AF-A0A940B042-F1
#
_cell.length_a   1.000
_cell.length_b   1.000
_cell.length_c   1.000
_cell.angle_alpha   90.00
_cell.angle_beta   90.00
_cell.angle_gamma   90.00
#
_symmetry.space_group_name_H-M   'P 1'
#
loop_
_entity.id
_entity.type
_entity.pdbx_description
1 polymer ?
#
loop_
_entity_poly.entity_id
_entity_poly.type
_entity_poly.pdbx_seq_one_letter_code
_entity_poly.pdbx_strand_id
1 'polypeptide(L)' 'MKVENLDTAARFAEKRKKLVAIQELLSSYVTQAEVHVVVNMGTTKKTASIHEETFNALMYKLVESEIANIDHFVEQL' A
#
# COMPACT_ATOMS: atom_id res chain seq x y z
N MET A 1 24.13 15.61 -9.41
CA MET A 1 22.77 16.09 -9.05
C MET A 1 21.67 15.62 -9.99
N LYS A 2 21.64 15.90 -11.30
CA LYS A 2 20.49 15.47 -12.16
C LYS A 2 20.26 13.95 -12.28
N VAL A 3 21.32 13.14 -12.23
CA VAL A 3 21.23 11.67 -12.40
C VAL A 3 20.61 10.99 -11.16
N GLU A 4 20.92 11.48 -9.95
CA GLU A 4 20.33 10.97 -8.70
C GLU A 4 18.83 11.22 -8.62
N ASN A 5 18.36 12.36 -9.12
CA ASN A 5 16.92 12.67 -9.17
C ASN A 5 16.18 11.76 -10.16
N LEU A 6 16.81 11.40 -11.29
CA LEU A 6 16.23 10.48 -12.28
C LEU A 6 16.11 9.05 -11.75
N ASP A 7 17.16 8.53 -11.08
CA ASP A 7 17.12 7.20 -10.46
C ASP A 7 16.10 7.14 -9.32
N THR A 8 15.95 8.24 -8.58
CA THR A 8 14.95 8.38 -7.50
C THR A 8 13.54 8.41 -8.08
N ALA A 9 13.29 9.22 -9.12
CA ALA A 9 12.00 9.28 -9.80
C ALA A 9 11.60 7.93 -10.41
N ALA A 10 12.54 7.19 -11.03
CA ALA A 10 12.29 5.86 -11.57
C ALA A 10 11.87 4.85 -10.49
N ARG A 11 12.49 4.90 -9.30
CA ARG A 11 12.10 4.06 -8.16
C ARG A 11 10.70 4.39 -7.65
N PHE A 12 10.35 5.67 -7.58
CA PHE A 12 9.00 6.11 -7.19
C PHE A 12 7.94 5.72 -8.22
N ALA A 13 8.24 5.83 -9.51
CA ALA A 13 7.34 5.38 -10.58
C ALA A 13 7.06 3.87 -10.49
N GLU A 14 8.10 3.04 -10.26
CA GLU A 14 7.92 1.60 -10.09
C GLU A 14 7.14 1.26 -8.81
N LYS A 15 7.38 1.98 -7.71
CA LYS A 15 6.62 1.81 -6.46
C LYS A 15 5.14 2.19 -6.66
N ARG A 16 4.86 3.31 -7.33
CA ARG A 16 3.50 3.75 -7.66
C ARG A 16 2.77 2.72 -8.52
N LYS A 17 3.43 2.17 -9.54
CA LYS A 17 2.86 1.12 -10.40
C LYS A 17 2.43 -0.10 -9.59
N LYS A 18 3.25 -0.55 -8.64
CA LYS A 18 2.90 -1.67 -7.73
C LYS A 18 1.71 -1.34 -6.85
N LEU A 19 1.63 -0.13 -6.31
CA LEU A 19 0.52 0.32 -5.48
C LEU A 19 -0.80 0.38 -6.26
N VAL A 20 -0.78 0.88 -7.49
CA VAL A 20 -1.96 0.87 -8.38
C VAL A 20 -2.44 -0.56 -8.64
N ALA A 21 -1.52 -1.49 -8.93
CA ALA A 21 -1.87 -2.89 -9.13
C ALA A 21 -2.48 -3.53 -7.86
N ILE A 22 -1.98 -3.18 -6.66
CA ILE A 22 -2.58 -3.62 -5.39
C ILE A 22 -3.99 -3.03 -5.22
N GLN A 23 -4.18 -1.76 -5.57
CA GLN A 23 -5.49 -1.10 -5.50
C GLN A 23 -6.51 -1.83 -6.37
N GLU A 24 -6.17 -2.13 -7.63
CA GLU A 24 -7.02 -2.88 -8.56
C GLU A 24 -7.35 -4.30 -8.03
N LEU A 25 -6.38 -4.99 -7.43
CA LEU A 25 -6.61 -6.29 -6.81
C LEU A 25 -7.60 -6.19 -5.64
N LEU A 26 -7.44 -5.20 -4.77
CA LEU A 26 -8.39 -4.93 -3.68
C LEU A 26 -9.78 -4.55 -4.21
N SER A 27 -9.89 -3.99 -5.43
CA SER A 27 -11.18 -3.71 -6.11
C SER A 27 -11.87 -4.94 -6.64
N SER A 28 -11.09 -5.91 -7.08
CA SER A 28 -11.62 -7.17 -7.63
C SER A 28 -12.01 -8.18 -6.56
N TYR A 29 -11.51 -8.03 -5.33
CA TYR A 29 -11.75 -8.96 -4.23
C TYR A 29 -13.09 -8.68 -3.56
N VAL A 30 -14.10 -9.45 -3.95
CA VAL A 30 -15.40 -9.54 -3.27
C VAL A 30 -15.57 -10.97 -2.77
N THR A 31 -15.03 -11.25 -1.59
CA THR A 31 -15.29 -12.49 -0.86
C THR A 31 -15.79 -12.17 0.54
N GLN A 32 -16.62 -13.05 1.09
CA GLN A 32 -17.11 -12.98 2.46
C GLN A 32 -16.23 -13.86 3.35
N ALA A 33 -14.92 -13.59 3.42
CA ALA A 33 -14.01 -14.32 4.29
C ALA A 33 -13.66 -13.50 5.55
N GLU A 34 -13.24 -14.20 6.60
CA GLU A 34 -12.55 -13.57 7.72
C GLU A 34 -11.06 -13.47 7.38
N VAL A 35 -10.47 -12.28 7.54
CA VAL A 35 -9.03 -12.08 7.35
C VAL A 35 -8.35 -12.21 8.70
N HIS A 36 -7.45 -13.19 8.82
CA HIS A 36 -6.58 -13.30 9.99
C HIS A 36 -5.33 -12.45 9.79
N VAL A 37 -5.25 -11.35 10.52
CA VAL A 37 -4.11 -10.44 10.50
C VAL A 37 -3.17 -10.79 11.65
N VAL A 38 -1.90 -11.05 11.33
CA VAL A 38 -0.84 -11.22 12.33
C VAL A 38 -0.08 -9.91 12.46
N VAL A 39 -0.22 -9.25 13.61
CA VAL A 39 0.51 -8.03 13.94
C VAL A 39 1.75 -8.41 14.75
N ASN A 40 2.92 -8.16 14.19
CA ASN A 40 4.20 -8.30 14.88
C ASN A 40 4.51 -7.01 15.64
N MET A 41 4.43 -7.06 16.97
CA MET A 41 4.80 -5.96 17.87
C MET A 41 6.12 -6.31 18.58
N GLY A 42 7.23 -6.30 17.84
CA GLY A 42 8.54 -6.70 18.36
C GLY A 42 8.63 -8.21 18.57
N THR A 43 8.87 -8.67 19.81
CA THR A 43 8.93 -10.10 20.16
C THR A 43 7.56 -10.75 20.31
N THR A 44 6.48 -9.96 20.31
CA THR A 44 5.11 -10.44 20.51
C THR A 44 4.36 -10.48 19.19
N LYS A 45 3.72 -11.62 18.90
CA LYS A 45 2.77 -11.75 17.78
C LYS A 45 1.35 -11.73 18.34
N LYS A 46 0.49 -10.89 17.78
CA LYS A 46 -0.97 -10.92 18.06
C LYS A 46 -1.70 -11.25 16.77
N THR A 47 -2.64 -12.18 16.86
CA THR A 47 -3.55 -12.50 15.75
C THR A 47 -4.89 -11.85 16.03
N ALA A 48 -5.43 -11.14 15.06
CA ALA A 48 -6.78 -10.59 15.10
C ALA A 48 -7.53 -11.04 13.85
N SER A 49 -8.78 -11.47 14.00
CA SER A 49 -9.69 -11.64 12.88
C SER A 49 -10.36 -10.31 12.61
N ILE A 50 -10.34 -9.87 11.37
CA ILE A 50 -11.06 -8.68 10.93
C ILE A 50 -11.93 -9.06 9.74
N HIS A 51 -13.11 -8.46 9.64
CA HIS A 51 -13.97 -8.67 8.47
C HIS A 51 -13.23 -8.21 7.21
N GLU A 52 -13.23 -9.02 6.15
CA GLU A 52 -12.53 -8.73 4.90
C GLU A 52 -12.89 -7.36 4.33
N GLU A 53 -14.16 -6.95 4.42
CA GLU A 53 -14.59 -5.62 3.98
C GLU A 53 -13.87 -4.48 4.75
N THR A 54 -13.68 -4.64 6.06
CA THR A 54 -12.92 -3.70 6.88
C THR A 54 -11.43 -3.74 6.54
N PHE A 55 -10.88 -4.93 6.29
CA PHE A 55 -9.48 -5.09 5.88
C PHE A 55 -9.22 -4.41 4.54
N ASN A 56 -10.04 -4.69 3.55
CA ASN A 56 -9.93 -4.11 2.22
C ASN A 56 -10.06 -2.59 2.30
N ALA A 57 -11.05 -2.05 3.02
CA ALA A 57 -11.20 -0.60 3.20
C ALA A 57 -9.97 0.07 3.84
N LEU A 58 -9.34 -0.57 4.84
CA LEU A 58 -8.11 -0.06 5.44
C LEU A 58 -6.93 -0.13 4.48
N MET A 59 -6.77 -1.26 3.77
CA MET A 59 -5.71 -1.44 2.78
C MET A 59 -5.84 -0.43 1.63
N TYR A 60 -7.06 -0.17 1.16
CA TYR A 60 -7.34 0.86 0.17
C TYR A 60 -6.88 2.24 0.61
N LYS A 61 -7.29 2.67 1.81
CA LYS A 61 -6.90 3.98 2.34
C LYS A 61 -5.38 4.11 2.50
N LEU A 62 -4.71 3.05 2.92
CA LEU A 62 -3.24 3.02 3.02
C LEU A 62 -2.60 3.16 1.65
N VAL A 63 -3.09 2.44 0.65
CA VAL A 63 -2.57 2.51 -0.73
C VAL A 63 -2.81 3.90 -1.33
N GLU A 64 -3.99 4.48 -1.18
CA GLU A 64 -4.30 5.85 -1.63
C GLU A 64 -3.38 6.89 -0.98
N SER A 65 -3.18 6.80 0.34
CA SER A 65 -2.28 7.69 1.07
C SER A 65 -0.84 7.56 0.57
N GLU A 66 -0.37 6.35 0.28
CA GLU A 66 0.99 6.14 -0.20
C GLU A 66 1.18 6.63 -1.63
N ILE A 67 0.18 6.47 -2.51
CA ILE A 67 0.21 7.04 -3.86
C ILE A 67 0.27 8.57 -3.77
N ALA A 68 -0.55 9.21 -2.94
CA ALA A 68 -0.53 10.65 -2.75
C ALA A 68 0.82 11.16 -2.22
N ASN A 69 1.44 10.43 -1.28
CA ASN A 69 2.78 10.76 -0.77
C ASN A 69 3.85 10.68 -1.88
N ILE A 70 3.78 9.66 -2.74
CA ILE A 70 4.70 9.50 -3.86
C ILE A 70 4.52 10.64 -4.86
N ASP A 71 3.28 10.94 -5.25
CA ASP A 71 2.98 12.00 -6.21
C ASP A 71 3.48 13.36 -5.68
N HIS A 72 3.26 13.66 -4.40
CA HIS A 72 3.79 14.86 -3.74
C HIS A 72 5.33 14.92 -3.72
N PHE A 73 6.00 13.79 -3.45
CA PHE A 73 7.46 13.75 -3.43
C PHE A 73 8.06 13.92 -4.82
N VAL A 74 7.46 13.31 -5.84
CA VAL A 74 7.91 13.43 -7.23
C VAL A 74 7.74 14.87 -7.75
N GLU A 75 6.70 15.59 -7.35
CA GLU A 75 6.52 17.02 -7.66
C GLU A 75 7.64 17.92 -7.09
N GLN A 76 8.37 17.46 -6.08
CA GLN A 76 9.43 18.21 -5.42
C GLN A 76 10.85 17.90 -5.94
N LEU A 77 11.02 16.88 -6.79
CA LEU A 77 12.31 16.43 -7.34
C LEU A 77 12.78 17.23 -8.57
#